data_AF-A0A8D9AMP6-F1
#
_entry.id   AF-A0A8D9AMP6-F1
#
_cell.length_a   1.000
_cell.length_b   1.000
_cell.length_c   1.000
_cell.angle_alpha   90.00
_cell.angle_beta   90.00
_cell.angle_gamma   90.00
#
_symmetry.space_group_name_H-M   'P 1'
#
loop_
_entity.id
_entity.type
_entity.pdbx_description
1 polymer ?
#
loop_
_entity_poly.entity_id
_entity_poly.type
_entity_poly.pdbx_seq_one_letter_code
_entity_poly.pdbx_strand_id
1 'polypeptide(L)'
;MWRFMFLVALLGAGSSNAQDMEQPVSSSDGKHTTKDSLSFVSSSGPNTTTVATVKRLQRHRVRTIGLVIENLPKQPGNLSCTFAFANKSIVTEAIQRRNMYVDCTIPRSDMIALIPAGEHNMTAQLSLRSTNGSDFVSTSFVFFDCNSYSSCTECVSSPFPCDWCVHDRRCTHNTADENCWNDYPITGDNQNGMKGSRRGAGFCPAYVETSSGSQEILMTDNSKK
;
A
#
# COMPACT_ATOMS: atom_id res chain seq x y z
N MET A 1 -31.31 60.83 -26.41
CA MET A 1 -32.04 59.79 -27.18
C MET A 1 -32.68 58.83 -26.18
N TRP A 2 -33.97 58.56 -26.38
CA TRP A 2 -35.01 57.79 -25.62
C TRP A 2 -34.59 56.82 -24.49
N ARG A 3 -35.17 56.91 -23.26
CA ARG A 3 -36.54 56.61 -22.73
C ARG A 3 -36.72 55.11 -22.37
N PHE A 4 -36.84 54.73 -21.08
CA PHE A 4 -38.03 54.68 -20.19
C PHE A 4 -39.17 53.72 -20.60
N MET A 5 -39.67 52.97 -19.59
CA MET A 5 -40.95 52.23 -19.45
C MET A 5 -40.97 50.74 -19.88
N PHE A 6 -41.16 49.76 -18.97
CA PHE A 6 -42.33 49.32 -18.15
C PHE A 6 -43.19 48.27 -18.87
N LEU A 7 -43.33 47.07 -18.25
CA LEU A 7 -44.53 46.21 -18.17
C LEU A 7 -44.19 45.03 -17.22
N VAL A 8 -44.64 44.97 -15.96
CA VAL A 8 -45.98 44.59 -15.40
C VAL A 8 -46.34 43.09 -15.55
N ALA A 9 -46.21 42.40 -14.41
CA ALA A 9 -47.10 41.44 -13.72
C ALA A 9 -47.85 40.31 -14.46
N LEU A 10 -47.88 39.13 -13.80
CA LEU A 10 -49.06 38.34 -13.34
C LEU A 10 -48.56 36.92 -12.90
N LEU A 11 -48.57 36.58 -11.60
CA LEU A 11 -49.63 35.90 -10.81
C LEU A 11 -49.82 34.39 -11.07
N GLY A 12 -49.73 33.59 -10.00
CA GLY A 12 -50.13 32.17 -9.90
C GLY A 12 -49.34 31.41 -8.82
N ALA A 13 -49.72 31.49 -7.54
CA ALA A 13 -50.47 30.46 -6.78
C ALA A 13 -49.72 29.11 -6.65
N GLY A 14 -49.24 28.69 -5.47
CA GLY A 14 -50.02 28.19 -4.31
C GLY A 14 -50.04 26.65 -4.33
N SER A 15 -49.08 25.98 -3.68
CA SER A 15 -49.19 25.24 -2.39
C SER A 15 -49.90 23.87 -2.41
N SER A 16 -49.27 22.94 -1.68
CA SER A 16 -49.81 21.77 -0.95
C SER A 16 -49.88 20.42 -1.70
N ASN A 17 -49.06 19.44 -1.30
CA ASN A 17 -49.48 18.37 -0.37
C ASN A 17 -48.37 17.33 -0.13
N ALA A 18 -48.28 16.90 1.12
CA ALA A 18 -47.51 15.76 1.64
C ALA A 18 -48.43 14.54 1.81
N GLN A 19 -47.86 13.44 2.33
CA GLN A 19 -48.46 12.13 2.75
C GLN A 19 -48.31 11.02 1.69
N ASP A 20 -47.94 9.77 1.99
CA ASP A 20 -47.51 9.03 3.20
C ASP A 20 -47.14 7.58 2.76
N MET A 21 -46.40 6.83 3.60
CA MET A 21 -46.21 5.34 3.71
C MET A 21 -46.14 4.44 2.44
N GLU A 22 -45.27 3.42 2.32
CA GLU A 22 -45.14 2.24 3.20
C GLU A 22 -43.92 1.36 2.78
N GLN A 23 -43.09 0.92 3.74
CA GLN A 23 -42.33 -0.37 3.73
C GLN A 23 -43.17 -1.42 4.51
N PRO A 24 -42.81 -2.72 4.75
CA PRO A 24 -41.58 -3.50 4.45
C PRO A 24 -41.85 -4.97 3.97
N VAL A 25 -40.80 -5.77 3.69
CA VAL A 25 -40.72 -7.17 4.19
C VAL A 25 -39.28 -7.70 4.16
N SER A 26 -38.90 -8.34 5.27
CA SER A 26 -37.64 -9.02 5.57
C SER A 26 -37.71 -10.52 5.27
N SER A 27 -36.58 -11.16 4.92
CA SER A 27 -36.36 -12.59 5.22
C SER A 27 -34.88 -12.92 5.34
N SER A 28 -34.55 -13.72 6.36
CA SER A 28 -33.22 -14.13 6.80
C SER A 28 -32.69 -15.41 6.13
N ASP A 29 -31.42 -15.67 6.45
CA ASP A 29 -30.69 -16.95 6.49
C ASP A 29 -29.82 -17.37 5.31
N GLY A 30 -28.53 -17.55 5.62
CA GLY A 30 -27.51 -18.08 4.70
C GLY A 30 -26.08 -17.79 5.16
N LYS A 31 -25.66 -18.39 6.28
CA LYS A 31 -24.28 -18.40 6.78
C LYS A 31 -23.33 -18.98 5.71
N HIS A 32 -22.44 -18.16 5.16
CA HIS A 32 -21.20 -18.62 4.54
C HIS A 32 -20.04 -17.84 5.15
N THR A 33 -19.27 -18.52 5.99
CA THR A 33 -18.08 -17.99 6.64
C THR A 33 -16.99 -17.75 5.59
N THR A 34 -16.90 -16.54 5.07
CA THR A 34 -15.74 -16.09 4.32
C THR A 34 -14.67 -15.64 5.30
N LYS A 35 -13.56 -16.39 5.31
CA LYS A 35 -12.31 -16.11 6.03
C LYS A 35 -11.98 -14.61 5.97
N ASP A 36 -11.67 -14.10 7.16
CA ASP A 36 -11.20 -12.76 7.47
C ASP A 36 -10.39 -12.09 6.36
N SER A 37 -11.00 -11.10 5.71
CA SER A 37 -10.27 -9.98 5.13
C SER A 37 -10.30 -8.88 6.18
N LEU A 38 -9.29 -8.84 7.05
CA LEU A 38 -9.14 -7.83 8.10
C LEU A 38 -8.99 -6.44 7.46
N SER A 39 -10.11 -5.75 7.24
CA SER A 39 -10.14 -4.31 6.98
C SER A 39 -10.12 -3.59 8.33
N PHE A 40 -8.93 -3.19 8.77
CA PHE A 40 -8.81 -2.33 9.95
C PHE A 40 -9.14 -0.89 9.54
N VAL A 41 -10.34 -0.44 9.92
CA VAL A 41 -10.71 0.98 9.91
C VAL A 41 -9.91 1.65 11.03
N SER A 42 -9.00 2.56 10.67
CA SER A 42 -8.28 3.37 11.66
C SER A 42 -9.20 4.45 12.20
N SER A 43 -9.47 4.40 13.51
CA SER A 43 -10.32 5.34 14.20
C SER A 43 -9.56 6.64 14.53
N SER A 44 -9.92 7.73 13.86
CA SER A 44 -9.70 9.10 14.33
C SER A 44 -10.82 10.00 13.79
N GLY A 45 -11.87 10.18 14.59
CA GLY A 45 -13.06 10.98 14.26
C GLY A 45 -14.11 10.25 13.40
N PRO A 46 -15.42 10.54 13.55
CA PRO A 46 -16.47 9.69 12.98
C PRO A 46 -16.56 9.62 11.45
N ASN A 47 -15.85 10.43 10.67
CA ASN A 47 -15.99 10.50 9.20
C ASN A 47 -14.68 10.83 8.44
N THR A 48 -13.51 10.45 8.95
CA THR A 48 -12.23 10.77 8.30
C THR A 48 -11.51 9.51 7.82
N THR A 49 -11.56 9.25 6.51
CA THR A 49 -10.81 8.15 5.88
C THR A 49 -9.42 8.62 5.46
N THR A 50 -8.40 7.80 5.72
CA THR A 50 -7.05 8.02 5.20
C THR A 50 -6.60 6.84 4.37
N VAL A 51 -6.20 7.13 3.13
CA VAL A 51 -5.68 6.14 2.20
C VAL A 51 -4.30 6.55 1.75
N ALA A 52 -3.30 5.76 2.12
CA ALA A 52 -1.98 5.89 1.52
C ALA A 52 -2.01 5.32 0.08
N THR A 53 -1.52 6.09 -0.89
CA THR A 53 -1.42 5.66 -2.30
C THR A 53 -0.52 4.43 -2.45
N VAL A 54 0.45 4.31 -1.55
CA VAL A 54 1.31 3.14 -1.39
C VAL A 54 1.27 2.72 0.08
N LYS A 55 0.93 1.46 0.35
CA LYS A 55 0.84 0.92 1.72
C LYS A 55 2.08 0.12 2.16
N ARG A 56 2.99 -0.14 1.23
CA ARG A 56 4.18 -0.96 1.46
C ARG A 56 5.37 -0.46 0.66
N LEU A 57 6.58 -0.56 1.21
CA LEU A 57 7.79 -0.09 0.56
C LEU A 57 8.98 -0.99 0.88
N GLN A 58 9.84 -1.21 -0.12
CA GLN A 58 11.16 -1.79 0.09
C GLN A 58 11.99 -0.84 0.97
N ARG A 59 12.45 -1.32 2.12
CA ARG A 59 13.13 -0.58 3.19
C ARG A 59 14.17 0.44 2.72
N HIS A 60 14.98 0.08 1.71
CA HIS A 60 16.11 0.91 1.26
C HIS A 60 15.79 1.88 0.12
N ARG A 61 14.53 2.01 -0.30
CA ARG A 61 14.14 2.98 -1.32
C ARG A 61 13.76 4.33 -0.72
N VAL A 62 14.44 5.38 -1.19
CA VAL A 62 14.00 6.76 -0.98
C VAL A 62 12.80 7.02 -1.87
N ARG A 63 11.66 7.34 -1.27
CA ARG A 63 10.43 7.73 -1.97
C ARG A 63 9.64 8.75 -1.16
N THR A 64 8.76 9.45 -1.85
CA THR A 64 7.66 10.19 -1.25
C THR A 64 6.40 9.34 -1.40
N ILE A 65 5.57 9.29 -0.37
CA ILE A 65 4.27 8.62 -0.43
C ILE A 65 3.16 9.67 -0.35
N GLY A 66 2.10 9.47 -1.12
CA GLY A 66 0.92 10.32 -1.07
C GLY A 66 -0.09 9.77 -0.08
N LEU A 67 -0.65 10.64 0.77
CA LEU A 67 -1.80 10.37 1.60
C LEU A 67 -3.01 11.11 1.04
N VAL A 68 -4.13 10.41 0.93
CA VAL A 68 -5.43 11.00 0.61
C VAL A 68 -6.26 11.02 1.89
N ILE A 69 -6.60 12.24 2.33
CA ILE A 69 -7.24 12.48 3.62
C ILE A 69 -8.52 13.26 3.41
N GLU A 70 -9.64 12.63 3.72
CA GLU A 70 -10.94 13.28 3.66
C GLU A 70 -11.04 14.38 4.73
N ASN A 71 -11.71 15.48 4.39
CA ASN A 71 -11.94 16.60 5.32
C ASN A 71 -10.65 17.20 5.91
N LEU A 72 -9.54 17.17 5.17
CA LEU A 72 -8.30 17.83 5.57
C LEU A 72 -8.56 19.33 5.79
N PRO A 73 -8.21 19.91 6.96
CA PRO A 73 -8.41 21.32 7.21
C PRO A 73 -7.73 22.17 6.13
N LYS A 74 -8.46 23.19 5.62
CA LYS A 74 -7.94 24.12 4.60
C LYS A 74 -6.86 25.07 5.14
N GLN A 75 -6.66 25.11 6.45
CA GLN A 75 -5.76 26.05 7.09
C GLN A 75 -4.33 25.48 7.07
N PRO A 76 -3.36 26.19 6.49
CA PRO A 76 -1.97 25.74 6.44
C PRO A 76 -1.38 25.82 7.85
N GLY A 77 -1.30 24.69 8.53
CA GLY A 77 -0.33 24.47 9.60
C GLY A 77 0.87 23.72 9.04
N ASN A 78 2.03 23.80 9.70
CA ASN A 78 3.11 22.89 9.30
C ASN A 78 2.66 21.47 9.68
N LEU A 79 2.50 20.64 8.66
CA LEU A 79 2.17 19.23 8.81
C LEU A 79 3.47 18.43 8.89
N SER A 80 3.41 17.32 9.61
CA SER A 80 4.51 16.35 9.68
C SER A 80 3.96 14.94 9.62
N CYS A 81 4.73 14.04 9.03
CA CYS A 81 4.40 12.62 9.02
C CYS A 81 5.22 11.92 10.09
N THR A 82 4.57 11.15 10.94
CA THR A 82 5.23 10.38 11.99
C THR A 82 5.15 8.90 11.65
N PHE A 83 6.30 8.24 11.58
CA PHE A 83 6.44 6.80 11.44
C PHE A 83 6.79 6.22 12.80
N ALA A 84 5.81 5.62 13.46
CA ALA A 84 5.99 4.99 14.76
C ALA A 84 6.23 3.47 14.61
N PHE A 85 7.35 3.02 15.16
CA PHE A 85 7.74 1.64 15.36
C PHE A 85 7.71 1.32 16.85
N ALA A 86 7.83 0.04 17.23
CA ALA A 86 7.69 -0.42 18.62
C ALA A 86 8.44 0.45 19.66
N ASN A 87 9.70 0.82 19.37
CA ASN A 87 10.57 1.55 20.29
C ASN A 87 11.05 2.91 19.75
N LYS A 88 10.55 3.37 18.60
CA LYS A 88 11.09 4.55 17.91
C LYS A 88 10.02 5.23 17.07
N SER A 89 9.90 6.55 17.18
CA SER A 89 9.13 7.38 16.25
C SER A 89 10.06 8.26 15.44
N ILE A 90 9.84 8.35 14.14
CA ILE A 90 10.59 9.22 13.24
C ILE A 90 9.62 10.22 12.64
N VAL A 91 9.93 11.51 12.75
CA VAL A 91 9.14 12.60 12.18
C VAL A 91 9.81 13.06 10.89
N THR A 92 9.03 13.16 9.83
CA THR A 92 9.46 13.68 8.53
C THR A 92 8.55 14.80 8.06
N GLU A 93 9.05 15.56 7.09
CA GLU A 93 8.30 16.64 6.46
C GLU A 93 7.07 16.11 5.72
N ALA A 94 5.96 16.85 5.84
CA ALA A 94 4.75 16.63 5.08
C ALA A 94 4.42 17.88 4.25
N ILE A 95 4.20 17.70 2.96
CA ILE A 95 3.88 18.78 2.03
C ILE A 95 2.40 18.64 1.64
N GLN A 96 1.55 19.54 2.15
CA GLN A 96 0.17 19.61 1.73
C GLN A 96 0.10 20.04 0.26
N ARG A 97 -0.51 19.21 -0.58
CA ARG A 97 -0.83 19.52 -1.97
C ARG A 97 -2.25 20.07 -2.05
N ARG A 98 -2.74 20.36 -3.26
CA ARG A 98 -4.12 20.80 -3.45
C ARG A 98 -5.09 19.71 -2.99
N ASN A 99 -6.26 20.13 -2.51
CA ASN A 99 -7.36 19.29 -2.06
C ASN A 99 -6.99 18.44 -0.83
N MET A 100 -7.10 17.12 -0.95
CA MET A 100 -7.03 16.12 0.10
C MET A 100 -5.68 15.39 0.13
N TYR A 101 -4.72 15.84 -0.69
CA TYR A 101 -3.45 15.15 -0.92
C TYR A 101 -2.34 15.74 -0.06
N VAL A 102 -1.60 14.87 0.62
CA VAL A 102 -0.40 15.24 1.39
C VAL A 102 0.74 14.32 1.00
N ASP A 103 1.88 14.89 0.65
CA ASP A 103 3.09 14.15 0.35
C ASP A 103 3.91 13.98 1.63
N CYS A 104 4.12 12.74 2.09
CA CYS A 104 5.02 12.43 3.18
C CYS A 104 6.37 11.96 2.62
N THR A 105 7.45 12.58 3.09
CA THR A 105 8.80 12.07 2.82
C THR A 105 9.05 10.82 3.67
N ILE A 106 9.47 9.71 3.04
CA ILE A 106 9.85 8.49 3.77
C ILE A 106 11.16 8.74 4.53
N PRO A 107 11.30 8.27 5.79
CA PRO A 107 12.55 8.34 6.53
C PRO A 107 13.71 7.74 5.74
N ARG A 108 14.91 8.27 5.96
CA ARG A 108 16.11 7.69 5.35
C ARG A 108 16.34 6.27 5.85
N SER A 109 16.93 5.43 4.98
CA SER A 109 17.10 3.98 5.23
C SER A 109 17.90 3.65 6.49
N ASP A 110 18.84 4.51 6.88
CA ASP A 110 19.65 4.44 8.09
C ASP A 110 18.85 4.77 9.37
N MET A 111 17.77 5.55 9.24
CA MET A 111 16.91 5.93 10.36
C MET A 111 15.81 4.91 10.63
N ILE A 112 15.35 4.18 9.61
CA ILE A 112 14.32 3.14 9.73
C ILE A 112 14.84 2.02 10.66
N ALA A 113 14.03 1.58 11.63
CA ALA A 113 14.43 0.50 12.55
C ALA A 113 14.69 -0.81 11.80
N LEU A 114 15.65 -1.63 12.23
CA LEU A 114 15.98 -2.91 11.58
C LEU A 114 14.78 -3.88 11.60
N ILE A 115 14.61 -4.65 10.52
CA ILE A 115 13.66 -5.77 10.53
C ILE A 115 14.21 -6.82 11.50
N PRO A 116 13.40 -7.35 12.44
CA PRO A 116 13.86 -8.36 13.38
C PRO A 116 14.45 -9.59 12.68
N ALA A 117 15.40 -10.26 13.34
CA ALA A 117 15.96 -11.49 12.80
C ALA A 117 14.87 -12.56 12.62
N GLY A 118 14.85 -13.22 11.46
CA GLY A 118 13.83 -14.19 11.10
C GLY A 118 12.55 -13.60 10.50
N GLU A 119 12.45 -12.27 10.42
CA GLU A 119 11.33 -11.59 9.77
C GLU A 119 11.77 -10.98 8.43
N HIS A 120 10.81 -10.77 7.53
CA HIS A 120 11.05 -10.17 6.21
C HIS A 120 10.42 -8.80 6.02
N ASN A 121 9.66 -8.38 7.03
CA ASN A 121 8.95 -7.11 7.04
C ASN A 121 8.74 -6.60 8.46
N MET A 122 8.31 -5.36 8.54
CA MET A 122 7.92 -4.69 9.78
C MET A 122 6.84 -3.67 9.46
N THR A 123 5.94 -3.45 10.42
CA THR A 123 4.85 -2.49 10.27
C THR A 123 5.11 -1.26 11.12
N ALA A 124 4.94 -0.08 10.53
CA ALA A 124 4.92 1.19 11.22
C ALA A 124 3.48 1.72 11.27
N GLN A 125 3.16 2.47 12.32
CA GLN A 125 2.00 3.35 12.30
C GLN A 125 2.41 4.68 11.67
N LEU A 126 1.82 5.00 10.52
CA LEU A 126 1.99 6.28 9.84
C LEU A 126 0.88 7.23 10.25
N SER A 127 1.24 8.34 10.90
CA SER A 127 0.29 9.38 11.30
C SER A 127 0.61 10.71 10.64
N LEU A 128 -0.43 11.46 10.25
CA LEU A 128 -0.29 12.87 9.90
C LEU A 128 -0.54 13.72 11.15
N ARG A 129 0.41 14.58 11.50
CA ARG A 129 0.39 15.38 12.73
C ARG A 129 0.57 16.87 12.46
N SER A 130 -0.20 17.69 13.17
CA SER A 130 0.00 19.15 13.20
C SER A 130 1.17 19.54 14.09
N THR A 131 1.79 20.69 13.86
CA THR A 131 2.72 21.32 14.82
C THR A 131 2.16 21.48 16.23
N ASN A 132 0.84 21.58 16.37
CA ASN A 132 0.19 21.70 17.68
C ASN A 132 0.12 20.37 18.44
N GLY A 133 0.69 19.29 17.88
CA GLY A 133 0.80 18.00 18.54
C GLY A 133 -0.41 17.09 18.41
N SER A 134 -1.48 17.51 17.73
CA SER A 134 -2.65 16.67 17.45
C SER A 134 -2.43 15.82 16.19
N ASP A 135 -2.65 14.51 16.30
CA ASP A 135 -2.73 13.60 15.16
C ASP A 135 -4.08 13.78 14.46
N PHE A 136 -4.06 13.98 13.14
CA PHE A 136 -5.28 14.08 12.35
C PHE A 136 -5.81 12.69 12.02
N VAL A 137 -4.91 11.81 11.58
CA VAL A 137 -5.20 10.49 11.02
C VAL A 137 -4.02 9.58 11.19
N SER A 138 -4.28 8.27 11.21
CA SER A 138 -3.23 7.25 11.20
C SER A 138 -3.60 6.04 10.33
N THR A 139 -2.59 5.34 9.83
CA THR A 139 -2.75 4.12 9.04
C THR A 139 -1.52 3.24 9.18
N SER A 140 -1.67 1.92 8.97
CA SER A 140 -0.53 1.00 8.97
C SER A 140 0.25 1.08 7.67
N PHE A 141 1.57 1.08 7.77
CA PHE A 141 2.49 1.13 6.63
C PHE A 141 3.58 0.07 6.78
N VAL A 142 3.78 -0.75 5.75
CA VAL A 142 4.69 -1.91 5.82
C VAL A 142 6.03 -1.58 5.15
N PHE A 143 7.12 -1.80 5.87
CA PHE A 143 8.46 -1.85 5.29
C PHE A 143 8.88 -3.30 5.13
N PHE A 144 9.25 -3.71 3.93
CA PHE A 144 9.73 -5.06 3.65
C PHE A 144 11.14 -5.03 3.08
N ASP A 145 11.83 -6.16 3.15
CA ASP A 145 13.13 -6.32 2.52
C ASP A 145 13.21 -7.63 1.76
N CYS A 146 13.13 -7.57 0.43
CA CYS A 146 13.31 -8.77 -0.40
C CYS A 146 14.66 -9.45 -0.15
N ASN A 147 15.74 -8.71 0.17
CA ASN A 147 17.06 -9.32 0.35
C ASN A 147 17.17 -10.18 1.62
N SER A 148 16.16 -10.14 2.49
CA SER A 148 16.13 -10.95 3.71
C SER A 148 15.69 -12.40 3.46
N TYR A 149 15.09 -12.71 2.31
CA TYR A 149 14.72 -14.09 1.96
C TYR A 149 15.96 -14.87 1.51
N SER A 150 16.22 -16.01 2.15
CA SER A 150 17.33 -16.90 1.83
C SER A 150 16.98 -18.02 0.85
N SER A 151 15.70 -18.22 0.56
CA SER A 151 15.20 -19.28 -0.31
C SER A 151 14.39 -18.72 -1.48
N CYS A 152 14.53 -19.35 -2.65
CA CYS A 152 13.73 -19.04 -3.82
C CYS A 152 12.23 -19.16 -3.50
N THR A 153 11.81 -20.27 -2.88
CA THR A 153 10.41 -20.54 -2.60
C THR A 153 9.80 -19.50 -1.67
N GLU A 154 10.51 -19.10 -0.62
CA GLU A 154 10.05 -18.07 0.31
C GLU A 154 9.97 -16.70 -0.37
N CYS A 155 10.98 -16.36 -1.18
CA CYS A 155 11.05 -15.10 -1.92
C CYS A 155 9.87 -14.93 -2.89
N VAL A 156 9.67 -15.92 -3.78
CA VAL A 156 8.70 -15.80 -4.88
C VAL A 156 7.26 -16.00 -4.42
N SER A 157 7.04 -16.73 -3.33
CA SER A 157 5.71 -16.88 -2.70
C SER A 157 5.46 -15.85 -1.59
N SER A 158 6.39 -14.91 -1.37
CA SER A 158 6.21 -13.84 -0.40
C SER A 158 5.02 -12.94 -0.77
N PRO A 159 4.38 -12.26 0.21
CA PRO A 159 3.30 -11.30 -0.08
C PRO A 159 3.80 -10.00 -0.72
N PHE A 160 5.11 -9.88 -0.96
CA PHE A 160 5.77 -8.69 -1.49
C PHE A 160 6.17 -8.87 -2.96
N PRO A 161 6.29 -7.77 -3.72
CA PRO A 161 6.73 -7.83 -5.11
C PRO A 161 8.25 -8.07 -5.15
N CYS A 162 8.66 -9.31 -4.87
CA CYS A 162 10.03 -9.78 -4.92
C CYS A 162 10.23 -10.78 -6.05
N ASP A 163 11.46 -10.88 -6.54
CA ASP A 163 11.90 -11.80 -7.58
C ASP A 163 13.17 -12.52 -7.13
N TRP A 164 13.44 -13.69 -7.69
CA TRP A 164 14.62 -14.49 -7.38
C TRP A 164 15.61 -14.53 -8.54
N CYS A 165 16.88 -14.23 -8.24
CA CYS A 165 18.02 -14.38 -9.14
C CYS A 165 18.63 -15.78 -8.91
N VAL A 166 18.52 -16.67 -9.89
CA VAL A 166 18.84 -18.10 -9.77
C VAL A 166 20.33 -18.37 -9.55
N HIS A 167 21.20 -17.73 -10.35
CA HIS A 167 22.65 -17.88 -10.27
C HIS A 167 23.21 -17.21 -9.02
N ASP A 168 22.75 -16.00 -8.72
CA ASP A 168 23.20 -15.26 -7.54
C ASP A 168 22.64 -15.82 -6.23
N ARG A 169 21.63 -16.71 -6.31
CA ARG A 169 20.89 -17.27 -5.17
C ARG A 169 20.40 -16.19 -4.20
N ARG A 170 19.79 -15.14 -4.77
CA ARG A 170 19.33 -13.99 -3.97
C ARG A 170 17.97 -13.49 -4.42
N CYS A 171 17.20 -13.05 -3.43
CA CYS A 171 15.93 -12.39 -3.63
C CYS A 171 16.14 -10.87 -3.81
N THR A 172 15.40 -10.23 -4.71
CA THR A 172 15.50 -8.81 -5.03
C THR A 172 14.13 -8.19 -5.28
N HIS A 173 13.99 -6.89 -5.02
CA HIS A 173 12.80 -6.12 -5.38
C HIS A 173 12.93 -5.43 -6.75
N ASN A 174 14.12 -5.50 -7.37
CA ASN A 174 14.40 -4.91 -8.67
C ASN A 174 15.20 -5.90 -9.53
N THR A 175 14.54 -6.43 -10.55
CA THR A 175 15.11 -7.32 -11.56
C THR A 175 15.74 -6.59 -12.74
N ALA A 176 15.41 -5.30 -12.92
CA ALA A 176 15.93 -4.48 -14.01
C ALA A 176 17.28 -3.82 -13.68
N ASP A 177 17.63 -3.69 -12.40
CA ASP A 177 18.95 -3.19 -12.01
C ASP A 177 20.01 -4.28 -12.22
N GLU A 178 21.24 -3.82 -12.51
CA GLU A 178 22.47 -4.55 -12.91
C GLU A 178 22.78 -5.84 -12.15
N ASN A 179 22.15 -6.03 -11.00
CA ASN A 179 22.30 -7.18 -10.15
C ASN A 179 21.73 -8.46 -10.81
N CYS A 180 20.57 -8.43 -11.48
CA CYS A 180 19.91 -9.64 -12.00
C CYS A 180 19.93 -9.73 -13.55
N TRP A 181 20.65 -8.81 -14.22
CA TRP A 181 20.57 -8.56 -15.67
C TRP A 181 21.07 -9.72 -16.54
N ASN A 182 22.06 -10.48 -16.05
CA ASN A 182 22.57 -11.69 -16.70
C ASN A 182 22.10 -12.97 -15.99
N ASP A 183 21.22 -12.84 -15.01
CA ASP A 183 20.63 -13.98 -14.34
C ASP A 183 19.35 -14.40 -15.08
N TYR A 184 18.89 -15.58 -14.75
CA TYR A 184 17.64 -16.14 -15.20
C TYR A 184 16.59 -15.91 -14.07
N PRO A 185 15.83 -14.81 -14.08
CA PRO A 185 14.98 -14.43 -12.95
C PRO A 185 13.71 -15.28 -12.87
N ILE A 186 13.32 -15.62 -11.64
CA ILE A 186 12.01 -16.19 -11.34
C ILE A 186 11.15 -15.10 -10.71
N THR A 187 10.04 -14.81 -11.35
CA THR A 187 9.15 -13.74 -10.92
C THR A 187 8.30 -14.16 -9.73
N GLY A 188 8.17 -13.31 -8.71
CA GLY A 188 7.28 -13.58 -7.58
C GLY A 188 5.81 -13.55 -7.94
N ASP A 189 4.98 -14.24 -7.16
CA ASP A 189 3.54 -14.33 -7.36
C ASP A 189 2.88 -12.95 -7.22
N ASN A 190 3.39 -12.11 -6.33
CA ASN A 190 2.86 -10.78 -6.01
C ASN A 190 3.49 -9.62 -6.81
N GLN A 191 4.29 -9.90 -7.84
CA GLN A 191 4.82 -8.87 -8.73
C GLN A 191 3.79 -8.38 -9.76
N ASN A 192 3.69 -7.06 -9.89
CA ASN A 192 2.85 -6.39 -10.89
C ASN A 192 3.68 -6.12 -12.16
N GLY A 193 3.72 -7.07 -13.10
CA GLY A 193 4.44 -6.85 -14.36
C GLY A 193 4.83 -8.13 -15.09
N MET A 194 4.81 -8.04 -16.43
CA MET A 194 5.19 -9.00 -17.46
C MET A 194 4.54 -10.40 -17.39
N LYS A 195 3.51 -10.59 -18.24
CA LYS A 195 2.99 -11.92 -18.58
C LYS A 195 4.05 -12.65 -19.41
N GLY A 196 4.42 -13.86 -19.00
CA GLY A 196 5.35 -14.73 -19.76
C GLY A 196 6.67 -15.08 -19.06
N SER A 197 7.00 -14.47 -17.92
CA SER A 197 8.16 -14.88 -17.11
C SER A 197 7.82 -16.12 -16.27
N ARG A 198 8.81 -17.00 -16.04
CA ARG A 198 8.69 -18.13 -15.11
C ARG A 198 8.32 -17.57 -13.72
N ARG A 199 7.11 -17.87 -13.24
CA ARG A 199 6.51 -17.22 -12.07
C ARG A 199 6.14 -18.22 -10.99
N GLY A 200 6.49 -17.89 -9.76
CA GLY A 200 6.12 -18.65 -8.58
C GLY A 200 7.05 -19.83 -8.28
N ALA A 201 6.79 -20.48 -7.15
CA ALA A 201 7.69 -21.47 -6.55
C ALA A 201 7.95 -22.71 -7.41
N GLY A 202 7.06 -23.05 -8.35
CA GLY A 202 7.23 -24.20 -9.23
C GLY A 202 8.42 -24.10 -10.19
N PHE A 203 8.99 -22.91 -10.37
CA PHE A 203 10.18 -22.68 -11.19
C PHE A 203 11.46 -22.55 -10.36
N CYS A 204 11.37 -22.66 -9.03
CA CYS A 204 12.54 -22.65 -8.18
C CYS A 204 13.40 -23.88 -8.44
N PRO A 205 14.73 -23.70 -8.58
CA PRO A 205 15.62 -24.82 -8.77
C PRO A 205 15.69 -25.70 -7.53
N ALA A 206 15.85 -27.00 -7.75
CA ALA A 206 16.30 -27.89 -6.70
C ALA A 206 17.83 -27.83 -6.66
N TYR A 207 18.40 -27.45 -5.53
CA TYR A 207 19.84 -27.52 -5.31
C TYR A 207 20.15 -28.88 -4.70
N VAL A 208 21.08 -29.62 -5.30
CA VAL A 208 21.62 -30.86 -4.72
C VAL A 208 23.04 -30.58 -4.25
N GLU A 209 23.31 -30.89 -2.99
CA GLU A 209 24.68 -30.85 -2.46
C GLU A 209 25.45 -32.07 -2.97
N THR A 210 26.43 -31.84 -3.85
CA THR A 210 27.35 -32.89 -4.27
C THR A 210 28.33 -33.20 -3.14
N SER A 211 28.86 -34.42 -3.08
CA SER A 211 29.84 -34.87 -2.06
C SER A 211 31.17 -34.08 -2.06
N SER A 212 31.36 -33.17 -3.02
CA SER A 212 32.51 -32.25 -3.12
C SER A 212 32.21 -30.86 -2.52
N GLY A 213 31.00 -30.61 -2.02
CA GLY A 213 30.57 -29.29 -1.54
C GLY A 213 30.10 -28.31 -2.63
N SER A 214 30.04 -28.75 -3.89
CA SER A 214 29.50 -27.97 -5.01
C SER A 214 27.99 -28.15 -5.09
N GLN A 215 27.23 -27.07 -5.20
CA GLN A 215 25.77 -27.11 -5.42
C GLN A 215 25.46 -26.98 -6.92
N GLU A 216 24.85 -28.01 -7.51
CA GLU A 216 24.37 -27.96 -8.90
C GLU A 216 22.90 -27.55 -8.96
N ILE A 217 22.53 -26.81 -10.01
CA ILE A 217 21.16 -26.33 -10.24
C ILE A 217 20.43 -27.37 -11.09
N LEU A 218 19.46 -28.06 -10.51
CA LEU A 218 18.52 -28.88 -11.28
C LEU A 218 17.36 -27.99 -11.73
N MET A 219 17.30 -27.70 -13.03
CA MET A 219 16.16 -27.02 -13.63
C MET A 219 15.03 -28.02 -13.84
N THR A 220 13.87 -27.78 -13.21
CA THR A 220 12.65 -28.53 -13.48
C THR A 220 12.07 -28.05 -14.81
N ASP A 221 12.07 -28.92 -15.83
CA ASP A 221 11.46 -28.66 -17.13
C ASP A 221 9.93 -28.74 -16.99
N ASN A 222 9.30 -27.63 -16.63
CA ASN A 222 7.85 -27.55 -16.47
C ASN A 222 7.14 -27.10 -17.76
N SER A 223 7.63 -27.58 -18.90
CA SER A 223 7.04 -27.39 -20.22
C SER A 223 5.80 -28.27 -20.43
N LYS A 224 4.74 -28.07 -19.62
CA LYS A 224 3.34 -28.43 -19.92
C LYS A 224 2.41 -28.05 -18.76
N LYS A 225 1.73 -26.92 -18.86
CA LYS A 225 0.35 -26.77 -18.36
C LYS A 225 -0.36 -25.65 -19.09
#